data_AF-A0A8J2YBM1-F1
#
_entry.id   AF-A0A8J2YBM1-F1
#
_cell.length_a   1.000
_cell.length_b   1.000
_cell.length_c   1.000
_cell.angle_alpha   90.00
_cell.angle_beta   90.00
_cell.angle_gamma   90.00
#
_symmetry.space_group_name_H-M   'P 1'
#
loop_
_entity.id
_entity.type
_entity.pdbx_description
1 polymer ?
#
loop_
_entity_poly.entity_id
_entity_poly.type
_entity_poly.pdbx_seq_one_letter_code
_entity_poly.pdbx_strand_id
1 'polypeptide(L)'
;MAYFGMWADSARDRSYRKEALRICIEAAERCIDLDLRTCPQVQQALTYLERNADRTSVITRFRRALDIHDPLTRAREVEAACAAIARATAISCQADS
;
A
#
# COMPACT_ATOMS: atom_id res chain seq x y z
N MET A 1 -18.38 11.14 -1.66
CA MET A 1 -17.16 10.33 -1.48
C MET A 1 -16.53 10.10 -2.84
N ALA A 2 -15.52 10.89 -3.20
CA ALA A 2 -14.75 10.71 -4.45
C ALA A 2 -13.36 11.32 -4.25
N TYR A 3 -12.40 10.55 -3.73
CA TYR A 3 -11.02 11.00 -3.51
C TYR A 3 -10.05 10.58 -4.64
N PHE A 4 -10.55 9.98 -5.72
CA PHE A 4 -9.74 9.45 -6.83
C PHE A 4 -9.96 10.20 -8.16
N GLY A 5 -10.11 11.52 -8.09
CA GLY A 5 -10.12 12.38 -9.27
C GLY A 5 -8.71 12.86 -9.62
N MET A 6 -8.21 12.45 -10.78
CA MET A 6 -7.02 12.96 -11.51
C MET A 6 -5.65 12.70 -10.88
N TRP A 7 -4.97 11.68 -11.42
CA TRP A 7 -3.54 11.41 -11.20
C TRP A 7 -2.80 11.75 -12.49
N ALA A 8 -2.42 13.01 -12.62
CA ALA A 8 -1.64 13.51 -13.74
C ALA A 8 -0.84 14.73 -13.26
N ASP A 9 0.32 14.52 -12.64
CA ASP A 9 1.47 15.45 -12.67
C ASP A 9 2.63 14.87 -11.83
N SER A 10 3.88 15.12 -12.22
CA SER A 10 5.07 14.49 -11.62
C SER A 10 5.52 15.11 -10.28
N ALA A 11 5.21 16.38 -10.01
CA ALA A 11 5.37 16.97 -8.65
C ALA A 11 4.38 16.37 -7.63
N ARG A 12 3.36 15.69 -8.14
CA ARG A 12 2.24 15.06 -7.44
C ARG A 12 2.61 13.62 -7.05
N ASP A 13 3.64 13.01 -7.66
CA ASP A 13 4.06 11.63 -7.42
C ASP A 13 4.46 11.36 -5.97
N ARG A 14 5.16 12.30 -5.32
CA ARG A 14 5.53 12.17 -3.89
C ARG A 14 4.30 12.25 -2.99
N SER A 15 3.35 13.13 -3.31
CA SER A 15 2.09 13.27 -2.57
C SER A 15 1.20 12.04 -2.76
N TYR A 16 1.11 11.50 -3.97
CA TYR A 16 0.38 10.27 -4.27
C TYR A 16 1.01 9.03 -3.65
N ARG A 17 2.35 8.96 -3.59
CA ARG A 17 3.04 7.87 -2.90
C ARG A 17 2.78 7.89 -1.39
N LYS A 18 2.75 9.07 -0.77
CA LYS A 18 2.34 9.23 0.64
C LYS A 18 0.89 8.82 0.86
N GLU A 19 -0.02 9.21 -0.03
CA GLU A 19 -1.44 8.87 0.09
C GLU A 19 -1.67 7.37 -0.09
N ALA A 20 -1.04 6.74 -1.09
CA ALA A 20 -1.10 5.29 -1.28
C ALA A 20 -0.54 4.53 -0.07
N LEU A 21 0.53 5.03 0.55
CA LEU A 21 1.08 4.46 1.78
C LEU A 21 0.10 4.61 2.95
N ARG A 22 -0.54 5.78 3.10
CA ARG A 22 -1.56 6.03 4.13
C ARG A 22 -2.72 5.03 4.02
N ILE A 23 -3.22 4.79 2.81
CA ILE A 23 -4.26 3.79 2.55
C ILE A 23 -3.79 2.39 2.95
N CYS A 24 -2.53 2.02 2.70
CA CYS A 24 -1.99 0.73 3.11
C CYS A 24 -1.87 0.59 4.63
N ILE A 25 -1.55 1.68 5.35
CA ILE A 25 -1.49 1.71 6.82
C ILE A 25 -2.89 1.55 7.41
N GLU A 26 -3.85 2.35 6.95
CA GLU A 26 -5.25 2.25 7.36
C GLU A 26 -5.83 0.85 7.08
N ALA A 27 -5.41 0.24 5.97
CA ALA A 27 -5.77 -1.14 5.64
C ALA A 27 -5.15 -2.15 6.64
N ALA A 28 -3.89 -1.98 7.02
CA ALA A 28 -3.25 -2.87 7.99
C ALA A 28 -3.95 -2.82 9.36
N GLU A 29 -4.33 -1.62 9.82
CA GLU A 29 -5.04 -1.43 11.08
C GLU A 29 -6.43 -2.08 11.09
N ARG A 30 -7.12 -2.10 9.95
CA ARG A 30 -8.50 -2.60 9.83
C ARG A 30 -8.61 -4.04 9.33
N CYS A 31 -7.49 -4.67 8.98
CA CYS A 31 -7.43 -6.00 8.36
C CYS A 31 -7.99 -7.14 9.24
N ILE A 32 -7.97 -6.94 10.57
CA ILE A 32 -8.51 -7.91 11.52
C ILE A 32 -10.05 -7.90 11.53
N ASP A 33 -10.65 -6.72 11.40
CA ASP A 33 -12.10 -6.52 11.53
C ASP A 33 -12.83 -6.50 10.19
N LEU A 34 -12.16 -6.12 9.10
CA LEU A 34 -12.75 -5.94 7.77
C LEU A 34 -12.06 -6.83 6.73
N ASP A 35 -12.86 -7.40 5.83
CA ASP A 35 -12.33 -8.02 4.61
C ASP A 35 -11.94 -6.93 3.60
N LEU A 36 -10.64 -6.67 3.51
CA LEU A 36 -10.09 -5.63 2.65
C LEU A 36 -9.67 -6.15 1.27
N ARG A 37 -9.88 -7.43 0.97
CA ARG A 37 -9.56 -8.00 -0.36
C ARG A 37 -10.35 -7.32 -1.47
N THR A 38 -11.59 -6.98 -1.17
CA THR A 38 -12.54 -6.37 -2.10
C THR A 38 -12.53 -4.84 -2.05
N CYS A 39 -11.73 -4.23 -1.15
CA CYS A 39 -11.68 -2.78 -0.98
C CYS A 39 -11.00 -2.11 -2.19
N PRO A 40 -11.73 -1.40 -3.06
CA PRO A 40 -11.19 -0.87 -4.31
C PRO A 40 -10.03 0.13 -4.08
N GLN A 41 -10.11 0.89 -2.99
CA GLN A 41 -9.10 1.89 -2.61
C GLN A 41 -7.75 1.23 -2.31
N VAL A 42 -7.76 0.09 -1.60
CA VAL A 42 -6.55 -0.68 -1.27
C VAL A 42 -5.94 -1.27 -2.55
N GLN A 43 -6.78 -1.84 -3.43
CA GLN A 43 -6.30 -2.39 -4.71
C GLN A 43 -5.69 -1.32 -5.62
N GLN A 44 -6.28 -0.13 -5.68
CA GLN A 44 -5.75 1.00 -6.44
C GLN A 44 -4.43 1.50 -5.86
N ALA A 45 -4.33 1.64 -4.53
CA ALA A 45 -3.09 2.04 -3.86
C ALA A 45 -1.95 1.04 -4.11
N LEU A 46 -2.23 -0.27 -4.00
CA LEU A 46 -1.24 -1.31 -4.28
C LEU A 46 -0.82 -1.31 -5.76
N THR A 47 -1.76 -1.12 -6.68
CA THR A 47 -1.45 -1.03 -8.13
C THR A 47 -0.58 0.18 -8.44
N TYR A 48 -0.85 1.33 -7.80
CA TYR A 48 -0.01 2.51 -7.94
C TYR A 48 1.42 2.25 -7.47
N LEU A 49 1.56 1.71 -6.26
CA LEU A 49 2.85 1.44 -5.66
C LEU A 49 3.62 0.40 -6.46
N GLU A 50 2.96 -0.63 -6.99
CA GLU A 50 3.62 -1.61 -7.85
C GLU A 50 4.17 -1.01 -9.15
N ARG A 51 3.47 -0.05 -9.74
CA ARG A 51 3.91 0.64 -10.96
C ARG A 51 5.03 1.65 -10.72
N ASN A 52 5.15 2.18 -9.50
CA ASN A 52 5.96 3.36 -9.19
C ASN A 52 6.97 3.14 -8.04
N ALA A 53 7.13 1.92 -7.55
CA ALA A 53 8.09 1.57 -6.51
C ALA A 53 9.13 0.58 -7.04
N ASP A 54 10.39 0.78 -6.62
CA ASP A 54 11.52 -0.04 -7.04
C ASP A 54 11.46 -1.48 -6.51
N ARG A 55 10.55 -1.78 -5.57
CA ARG A 55 10.43 -3.08 -4.90
C ARG A 55 9.02 -3.66 -5.02
N THR A 56 8.63 -4.07 -6.21
CA THR A 56 7.36 -4.77 -6.49
C THR A 56 7.14 -6.03 -5.64
N SER A 57 8.22 -6.67 -5.18
CA SER A 57 8.17 -7.85 -4.30
C SER A 57 7.49 -7.57 -2.95
N VAL A 58 7.66 -6.38 -2.37
CA VAL A 58 7.00 -6.04 -1.09
C VAL A 58 5.51 -5.77 -1.30
N ILE A 59 5.12 -5.25 -2.46
CA ILE A 59 3.71 -5.04 -2.84
C ILE A 59 3.01 -6.38 -3.09
N THR A 60 3.68 -7.29 -3.80
CA THR A 60 3.20 -8.66 -4.01
C THR A 60 3.00 -9.39 -2.68
N ARG A 61 3.93 -9.20 -1.72
CA ARG A 61 3.79 -9.78 -0.37
C ARG A 61 2.54 -9.24 0.34
N PHE A 62 2.26 -7.94 0.25
CA PHE A 62 1.07 -7.36 0.84
C PHE A 62 -0.21 -7.95 0.25
N ARG A 63 -0.29 -8.11 -1.08
CA ARG A 63 -1.43 -8.76 -1.73
C ARG A 63 -1.64 -10.20 -1.24
N ARG A 64 -0.57 -10.99 -1.21
CA ARG A 64 -0.63 -12.37 -0.68
C ARG A 64 -1.05 -12.40 0.78
N ALA A 65 -0.61 -11.43 1.57
CA ALA A 65 -0.98 -11.33 2.97
C ALA A 65 -2.49 -11.11 3.11
N LEU A 66 -3.13 -10.29 2.28
CA LEU A 66 -4.59 -10.09 2.29
C LEU A 66 -5.37 -11.38 2.03
N ASP A 67 -4.84 -12.29 1.22
CA ASP A 67 -5.49 -13.56 0.87
C ASP A 67 -5.43 -14.62 1.99
N ILE A 68 -4.67 -14.36 3.07
CA ILE A 68 -4.60 -15.28 4.22
C ILE A 68 -5.98 -15.42 4.87
N HIS A 69 -6.41 -16.67 5.06
CA HIS A 69 -7.73 -17.01 5.60
C HIS A 69 -7.86 -16.63 7.08
N ASP A 70 -6.87 -17.00 7.89
CA ASP A 70 -6.85 -16.70 9.32
C ASP A 70 -6.71 -15.18 9.58
N PRO A 71 -7.67 -14.52 10.26
CA PRO A 71 -7.66 -13.07 10.46
C PRO A 71 -6.44 -12.54 11.21
N LEU A 72 -5.96 -13.28 12.22
CA LEU A 72 -4.83 -12.87 13.03
C LEU A 72 -3.52 -12.93 12.23
N THR A 73 -3.31 -14.04 11.51
CA THR A 73 -2.16 -14.23 10.63
C THR A 73 -2.19 -13.23 9.46
N ARG A 74 -3.39 -12.98 8.89
CA ARG A 74 -3.60 -11.96 7.87
C ARG A 74 -3.13 -10.59 8.36
N ALA A 75 -3.61 -10.15 9.52
CA ALA A 75 -3.26 -8.84 10.08
C ALA A 75 -1.75 -8.71 10.31
N ARG A 76 -1.10 -9.72 10.92
CA ARG A 76 0.34 -9.71 11.18
C ARG A 76 1.16 -9.63 9.89
N GLU A 77 0.81 -10.41 8.87
CA GLU A 77 1.55 -10.40 7.60
C GLU A 77 1.29 -9.12 6.79
N VAL A 78 0.07 -8.58 6.83
CA VAL A 78 -0.28 -7.30 6.20
C VAL A 78 0.49 -6.16 6.87
N GLU A 79 0.56 -6.12 8.20
CA GLU A 79 1.33 -5.14 8.96
C GLU A 79 2.84 -5.24 8.64
N ALA A 80 3.40 -6.46 8.63
CA ALA A 80 4.79 -6.69 8.28
C ALA A 80 5.12 -6.25 6.84
N ALA A 81 4.23 -6.54 5.89
CA ALA A 81 4.36 -6.09 4.51
C ALA A 81 4.22 -4.57 4.40
N CYS A 82 3.28 -3.95 5.11
CA CYS A 82 3.09 -2.50 5.15
C CYS A 82 4.34 -1.78 5.65
N ALA A 83 4.93 -2.27 6.74
CA ALA A 83 6.18 -1.73 7.27
C ALA A 83 7.34 -1.87 6.26
N ALA A 84 7.37 -2.95 5.48
CA ALA A 84 8.35 -3.13 4.41
C ALA A 84 8.14 -2.14 3.25
N ILE A 85 6.89 -1.86 2.87
CA ILE A 85 6.52 -0.85 1.86
C ILE A 85 6.93 0.54 2.33
N ALA A 86 6.64 0.90 3.58
CA ALA A 86 7.01 2.18 4.16
C ALA A 86 8.53 2.40 4.10
N ARG A 87 9.32 1.40 4.50
CA ARG A 87 10.79 1.44 4.43
C ARG A 87 11.30 1.56 3.00
N ALA A 88 10.78 0.75 2.07
CA ALA A 88 11.17 0.81 0.67
C ALA A 88 10.89 2.19 0.07
N THR A 89 9.72 2.75 0.37
CA THR A 89 9.27 4.06 -0.08
C THR A 89 10.09 5.21 0.51
N ALA A 90 10.46 5.12 1.78
CA ALA A 90 11.30 6.12 2.45
C ALA A 90 12.71 6.16 1.85
N ILE A 91 13.31 4.98 1.60
CA ILE A 91 14.63 4.85 0.95
C ILE A 91 14.58 5.42 -0.47
N SER A 92 13.53 5.12 -1.23
CA SER A 92 13.36 5.62 -2.62
C SER A 92 13.21 7.14 -2.69
N CYS A 93 12.78 7.81 -1.61
CA CYS A 93 12.70 9.28 -1.56
C CYS A 93 14.04 9.97 -1.25
N GLN A 94 15.07 9.24 -0.84
CA GLN A 94 16.39 9.80 -0.50
C GLN A 94 17.41 9.70 -1.64
N ALA A 95 17.09 9.00 -2.74
CA ALA A 95 18.01 8.77 -3.84
C ALA A 95 18.01 9.86 -4.93
N ASP A 96 17.09 10.83 -4.88
CA ASP A 96 16.98 11.95 -5.82
C ASP A 96 17.29 13.30 -5.15
N SER A 97 18.45 13.45 -4.50
CA SER A 97 18.92 14.74 -3.96
C SER A 97 20.37 15.03 -4.30
#